data_AF-A0A7V9RWZ7-F1
#
_entry.id   AF-A0A7V9RWZ7-F1
#
_cell.length_a   1.000
_cell.length_b   1.000
_cell.length_c   1.000
_cell.angle_alpha   90.00
_cell.angle_beta   90.00
_cell.angle_gamma   90.00
#
_symmetry.space_group_name_H-M   'P 1'
#
loop_
_entity.id
_entity.type
_entity.pdbx_description
1 polymer ?
#
loop_
_entity_poly.entity_id
_entity_poly.type
_entity_poly.pdbx_seq_one_letter_code
_entity_poly.pdbx_strand_id
1 'polypeptide(L)'
;MDRRWILAGALLAIVLSAAQLTYKLNDEDGSAKASSTTTIPQSTPEQLAAAGLDKLALAPKSERVDLVAPPFSNPTEVTNPLFPISSLHSALLNGTVDDQPFRVETTLLPGTRIIEWPEGRPVETLVSQYVAYLDGRIEEVALD
;
A
#
# COMPACT_ATOMS: atom_id res chain seq x y z
N MET A 1 -23.63 26.75 -46.89
CA MET A 1 -23.73 25.56 -46.01
C MET A 1 -22.30 25.21 -45.64
N ASP A 2 -21.77 25.88 -44.60
CA ASP A 2 -20.39 25.74 -44.16
C ASP A 2 -20.38 25.13 -42.76
N ARG A 3 -19.80 23.93 -42.64
CA ARG A 3 -19.55 23.26 -41.36
C ARG A 3 -18.04 23.14 -41.15
N ARG A 4 -17.47 24.14 -40.47
CA ARG A 4 -16.12 24.10 -39.91
C ARG A 4 -16.23 23.51 -38.49
N TRP A 5 -15.71 22.31 -38.29
CA TRP A 5 -15.49 21.75 -36.96
C TRP A 5 -14.22 22.37 -36.38
N ILE A 6 -14.36 23.16 -35.32
CA ILE A 6 -13.22 23.62 -34.52
C ILE A 6 -13.06 22.62 -33.38
N LEU A 7 -12.01 21.81 -33.45
CA LEU A 7 -11.49 21.04 -32.31
C LEU A 7 -10.86 22.03 -31.33
N ALA A 8 -11.55 22.32 -30.22
CA ALA A 8 -10.96 23.00 -29.08
C ALA A 8 -10.20 21.96 -28.25
N GLY A 9 -8.89 21.85 -28.46
CA GLY A 9 -7.99 21.09 -27.60
C GLY A 9 -7.77 21.83 -26.29
N ALA A 10 -8.25 21.25 -25.18
CA ALA A 10 -7.93 21.70 -23.84
C ALA A 10 -6.54 21.19 -23.45
N LEU A 11 -5.54 22.08 -23.44
CA LEU A 11 -4.23 21.86 -22.84
C LEU A 11 -4.39 21.89 -21.31
N LEU A 12 -4.42 20.72 -20.68
CA LEU A 12 -4.30 20.59 -19.23
C LEU A 12 -2.81 20.55 -18.87
N ALA A 13 -2.26 21.70 -18.45
CA ALA A 13 -0.92 21.79 -17.89
C ALA A 13 -0.95 21.27 -16.45
N ILE A 14 -0.39 20.09 -16.21
CA ILE A 14 -0.16 19.56 -14.85
C ILE A 14 1.13 20.17 -14.33
N VAL A 15 0.99 21.07 -13.35
CA VAL A 15 2.10 21.68 -12.62
C VAL A 15 2.69 20.64 -11.65
N LEU A 16 3.89 20.16 -11.97
CA LEU A 16 4.68 19.29 -11.09
C LEU A 16 5.21 20.11 -9.91
N SER A 17 4.57 20.00 -8.75
CA SER A 17 5.04 20.61 -7.52
C SER A 17 6.06 19.67 -6.87
N ALA A 18 7.34 19.97 -7.05
CA ALA A 18 8.44 19.29 -6.36
C ALA A 18 8.44 19.70 -4.87
N ALA A 19 7.69 18.96 -4.04
CA ALA A 19 7.86 19.02 -2.60
C ALA A 19 9.11 18.19 -2.23
N GLN A 20 10.23 18.89 -2.06
CA GLN A 20 11.46 18.34 -1.48
C GLN A 20 11.20 17.94 -0.04
N LEU A 21 10.92 16.65 0.20
CA LEU A 21 10.84 16.09 1.55
C LEU A 21 12.22 15.55 1.92
N THR A 22 12.97 16.36 2.67
CA THR A 22 14.26 15.97 3.25
C THR A 22 14.03 14.90 4.31
N TYR A 23 14.22 13.62 3.98
CA TYR A 23 14.25 12.56 4.99
C TYR A 23 15.63 12.51 5.62
N LYS A 24 15.71 12.83 6.91
CA LYS A 24 16.89 12.55 7.72
C LYS A 24 16.97 11.03 7.94
N LEU A 25 18.07 10.42 7.48
CA LEU A 25 18.47 9.08 7.87
C LEU A 25 18.95 9.15 9.33
N ASN A 26 18.14 8.65 10.26
CA ASN A 26 18.62 8.31 11.59
C ASN A 26 18.99 6.82 11.55
N ASP A 27 20.29 6.55 11.54
CA ASP A 27 20.85 5.26 11.99
C ASP A 27 20.65 5.19 13.50
N GLU A 28 19.54 4.60 13.95
CA GLU A 28 19.46 4.07 15.31
C GLU A 28 19.05 2.60 15.24
N ASP A 29 19.98 1.78 15.75
CA ASP A 29 19.92 0.34 15.96
C ASP A 29 18.73 0.02 16.89
N GLY A 30 17.54 -0.07 16.30
CA GLY A 30 16.26 -0.12 17.00
C GLY A 30 15.78 -1.56 17.15
N SER A 31 16.12 -2.20 18.27
CA SER A 31 15.48 -3.44 18.73
C SER A 31 13.95 -3.31 18.63
N ALA A 32 13.33 -4.06 17.72
CA ALA A 32 11.89 -4.05 17.46
C ALA A 32 11.10 -4.31 18.76
N LYS A 33 10.43 -3.27 19.27
CA LYS A 33 9.48 -3.42 20.38
C LYS A 33 8.22 -4.10 19.89
N ALA A 34 7.73 -5.06 20.66
CA ALA A 34 6.51 -5.82 20.39
C ALA A 34 5.33 -4.89 20.02
N SER A 35 4.72 -5.16 18.87
CA SER A 35 3.55 -4.45 18.36
C SER A 35 2.41 -4.49 19.38
N SER A 36 2.04 -3.33 19.93
CA SER A 36 0.93 -3.19 20.87
C SER A 36 -0.42 -3.48 20.22
N THR A 37 -1.22 -4.32 20.85
CA THR A 37 -2.60 -4.63 20.46
C THR A 37 -3.55 -3.47 20.78
N THR A 38 -3.96 -2.72 19.76
CA THR A 38 -4.97 -1.64 19.88
C THR A 38 -6.37 -2.24 20.05
N THR A 39 -7.15 -1.77 21.03
CA THR A 39 -8.56 -2.16 21.17
C THR A 39 -9.42 -1.50 20.09
N ILE A 40 -10.25 -2.28 19.40
CA ILE A 40 -11.15 -1.77 18.35
C ILE A 40 -12.44 -1.26 19.02
N PRO A 41 -12.84 0.01 18.83
CA PRO A 41 -14.10 0.53 19.34
C PRO A 41 -15.29 -0.29 18.85
N GLN A 42 -16.14 -0.72 19.79
CA GLN A 42 -17.34 -1.49 19.51
C GLN A 42 -18.57 -0.59 19.60
N SER A 43 -19.54 -0.80 18.73
CA SER A 43 -20.82 -0.09 18.80
C SER A 43 -21.56 -0.43 20.10
N THR A 44 -22.17 0.57 20.72
CA THR A 44 -23.03 0.36 21.89
C THR A 44 -24.37 -0.28 21.49
N PRO A 45 -25.11 -0.89 22.42
CA PRO A 45 -26.42 -1.46 22.14
C PRO A 45 -27.40 -0.45 21.51
N GLU A 46 -27.36 0.81 21.95
CA GLU A 46 -28.21 1.88 21.41
C GLU A 46 -27.84 2.21 19.96
N GLN A 47 -26.55 2.22 19.64
CA GLN A 47 -26.07 2.43 18.27
C GLN A 47 -26.46 1.28 17.35
N LEU A 48 -26.41 0.04 17.85
CA LEU A 48 -26.86 -1.14 17.12
C LEU A 48 -28.37 -1.10 16.88
N ALA A 49 -29.17 -0.72 17.89
CA ALA A 49 -30.62 -0.58 17.76
C ALA A 49 -31.01 0.53 16.78
N ALA A 50 -30.34 1.68 16.83
CA ALA A 50 -30.56 2.78 15.88
C ALA A 50 -30.23 2.38 14.43
N ALA A 51 -29.26 1.48 14.24
CA ALA A 51 -28.90 0.92 12.95
C ALA A 51 -29.77 -0.29 12.52
N GLY A 52 -30.70 -0.75 13.36
CA GLY A 52 -31.50 -1.96 13.13
C GLY A 52 -30.69 -3.26 13.13
N LEU A 53 -29.53 -3.27 13.79
CA LEU A 53 -28.60 -4.40 13.87
C LEU A 53 -28.63 -5.12 15.22
N ASP A 54 -29.48 -4.70 16.16
CA ASP A 54 -29.62 -5.23 17.53
C ASP A 54 -29.98 -6.73 17.59
N LYS A 55 -30.55 -7.27 16.49
CA LYS A 55 -30.95 -8.67 16.38
C LYS A 55 -29.88 -9.57 15.76
N LEU A 56 -28.77 -9.02 15.27
CA LEU A 56 -27.67 -9.83 14.78
C LEU A 56 -26.97 -10.52 15.95
N ALA A 57 -26.88 -11.84 15.89
CA ALA A 57 -26.16 -12.61 16.90
C ALA A 57 -24.66 -12.30 16.81
N LEU A 58 -24.11 -11.75 17.89
CA LEU A 58 -22.66 -11.63 18.05
C LEU A 58 -22.11 -12.94 18.59
N ALA A 59 -20.93 -13.34 18.12
CA ALA A 59 -20.22 -14.45 18.72
C ALA A 59 -19.93 -14.16 20.22
N PRO A 60 -19.85 -15.21 21.07
CA PRO A 60 -19.42 -15.04 22.46
C PRO A 60 -18.09 -14.28 22.53
N LYS A 61 -17.87 -13.50 23.59
CA LYS A 61 -16.69 -12.63 23.72
C LYS A 61 -15.36 -13.36 23.49
N SER A 62 -15.26 -14.63 23.90
CA SER A 62 -14.08 -15.50 23.72
C SER A 62 -13.79 -15.89 22.27
N GLU A 63 -14.76 -15.76 21.37
CA GLU A 63 -14.67 -16.13 19.96
C GLU A 63 -14.61 -14.91 19.03
N ARG A 64 -14.72 -13.70 19.58
CA ARG A 64 -14.69 -12.45 18.83
C ARG A 64 -13.26 -12.08 18.43
N VAL A 65 -12.98 -12.04 17.13
CA VAL A 65 -11.67 -11.68 16.54
C VAL A 65 -11.52 -10.18 16.24
N ASP A 66 -12.58 -9.42 16.41
CA ASP A 66 -12.72 -8.02 16.04
C ASP A 66 -12.68 -7.06 17.24
N LEU A 67 -12.29 -7.55 18.42
CA LEU A 67 -12.17 -6.73 19.63
C LEU A 67 -10.84 -5.97 19.69
N VAL A 68 -9.83 -6.49 19.01
CA VAL A 68 -8.45 -6.03 19.09
C VAL A 68 -7.84 -6.11 17.70
N ALA A 69 -7.14 -5.06 17.29
CA ALA A 69 -6.38 -5.05 16.05
C ALA A 69 -5.22 -6.04 16.17
N PRO A 70 -5.08 -6.99 15.22
CA PRO A 70 -3.98 -7.94 15.26
C PRO A 70 -2.64 -7.18 15.11
N PRO A 71 -1.59 -7.58 15.86
CA PRO A 71 -0.25 -7.06 15.61
C PRO A 71 0.31 -7.63 14.31
N PHE A 72 1.25 -6.92 13.69
CA PHE A 72 2.12 -7.54 12.69
C PHE A 72 3.13 -8.44 13.43
N SER A 73 2.95 -9.76 13.36
CA SER A 73 3.82 -10.71 14.05
C SER A 73 5.09 -11.05 13.27
N ASN A 74 5.01 -11.07 11.94
CA ASN A 74 6.12 -11.33 11.02
C ASN A 74 6.14 -10.24 9.92
N PRO A 75 6.45 -8.98 10.25
CA PRO A 75 6.21 -7.86 9.34
C PRO A 75 7.12 -7.86 8.10
N THR A 76 8.18 -8.67 8.11
CA THR A 76 9.13 -8.86 6.99
C THR A 76 8.91 -10.18 6.25
N GLU A 77 7.83 -10.92 6.52
CA GLU A 77 7.47 -12.14 5.80
C GLU A 77 6.35 -11.87 4.78
N VAL A 78 6.64 -12.08 3.49
CA VAL A 78 5.62 -11.95 2.44
C VAL A 78 4.85 -13.26 2.31
N THR A 79 3.60 -13.26 2.76
CA THR A 79 2.73 -14.45 2.72
C THR A 79 1.79 -14.48 1.51
N ASN A 80 1.71 -13.39 0.73
CA ASN A 80 0.90 -13.34 -0.49
C ASN A 80 1.65 -14.03 -1.65
N PRO A 81 1.24 -15.23 -2.10
CA PRO A 81 1.96 -15.94 -3.16
C PRO A 81 1.87 -15.27 -4.53
N LEU A 82 0.92 -14.35 -4.72
CA LEU A 82 0.76 -13.60 -5.97
C LEU A 82 1.65 -12.34 -6.01
N PHE A 83 2.33 -11.99 -4.92
CA PHE A 83 3.26 -10.88 -4.94
C PHE A 83 4.52 -11.29 -5.72
N PRO A 84 4.99 -10.49 -6.70
CA PRO A 84 6.07 -10.91 -7.62
C PRO A 84 7.36 -11.37 -6.93
N ILE A 85 7.66 -10.80 -5.76
CA ILE A 85 8.85 -11.13 -4.95
C ILE A 85 8.54 -11.98 -3.71
N SER A 86 7.41 -12.69 -3.70
CA SER A 86 7.02 -13.57 -2.58
C SER A 86 8.01 -14.71 -2.33
N SER A 87 8.57 -15.27 -3.41
CA SER A 87 9.57 -16.35 -3.38
C SER A 87 10.77 -16.07 -4.28
N LEU A 88 10.78 -14.91 -4.95
CA LEU A 88 11.81 -14.48 -5.87
C LEU A 88 12.46 -13.20 -5.36
N HIS A 89 13.76 -13.07 -5.58
CA HIS A 89 14.45 -11.81 -5.30
C HIS A 89 14.06 -10.71 -6.30
N SER A 90 13.83 -11.08 -7.55
CA SER A 90 13.39 -10.16 -8.60
C SER A 90 12.47 -10.89 -9.59
N ALA A 91 11.53 -10.15 -10.15
CA ALA A 91 10.60 -10.62 -11.16
C ALA A 91 10.55 -9.61 -12.31
N LEU A 92 10.58 -10.12 -13.54
CA LEU A 92 10.44 -9.33 -14.76
C LEU A 92 9.19 -9.80 -15.50
N LEU A 93 8.25 -8.88 -15.71
CA LEU A 93 6.99 -9.13 -16.40
C LEU A 93 7.00 -8.36 -17.71
N ASN A 94 6.87 -9.09 -18.83
CA ASN A 94 6.82 -8.51 -20.16
C ASN A 94 5.41 -8.64 -20.73
N GLY A 95 5.02 -7.65 -21.54
CA GLY A 95 3.75 -7.66 -22.26
C GLY A 95 3.63 -6.46 -23.16
N THR A 96 2.40 -6.05 -23.40
CA THR A 96 2.07 -4.88 -24.21
C THR A 96 0.93 -4.10 -23.56
N VAL A 97 0.98 -2.78 -23.66
CA VAL A 97 -0.11 -1.85 -23.30
C VAL A 97 -0.34 -0.96 -24.51
N ASP A 98 -1.57 -0.88 -25.00
CA ASP A 98 -1.93 -0.11 -26.21
C ASP A 98 -0.97 -0.36 -27.39
N ASP A 99 -0.70 -1.65 -27.67
CA ASP A 99 0.23 -2.14 -28.69
C ASP A 99 1.71 -1.72 -28.53
N GLN A 100 2.07 -1.05 -27.43
CA GLN A 100 3.45 -0.69 -27.11
C GLN A 100 4.09 -1.73 -26.21
N PRO A 101 5.39 -2.04 -26.37
CA PRO A 101 6.12 -2.91 -25.47
C PRO A 101 6.06 -2.38 -24.03
N PHE A 102 5.62 -3.24 -23.12
CA PHE A 102 5.54 -2.93 -21.70
C PHE A 102 6.39 -3.93 -20.91
N ARG A 103 7.20 -3.42 -19.99
CA ARG A 103 8.02 -4.23 -19.09
C ARG A 103 7.92 -3.67 -17.69
N VAL A 104 7.71 -4.55 -16.73
CA VAL A 104 7.80 -4.24 -15.30
C VAL A 104 8.91 -5.06 -14.68
N GLU A 105 9.67 -4.42 -13.81
CA GLU A 105 10.66 -5.05 -12.95
C GLU A 105 10.26 -4.79 -11.50
N THR A 106 10.14 -5.85 -10.71
CA THR A 106 9.96 -5.76 -9.26
C THR A 106 11.14 -6.45 -8.58
N THR A 107 11.87 -5.74 -7.73
CA THR A 107 13.09 -6.26 -7.09
C THR A 107 13.05 -6.00 -5.60
N LEU A 108 13.28 -7.05 -4.80
CA LEU A 108 13.50 -6.92 -3.36
C LEU A 108 14.84 -6.22 -3.13
N LEU A 109 14.82 -5.06 -2.50
CA LEU A 109 16.04 -4.34 -2.14
C LEU A 109 16.68 -4.94 -0.88
N PRO A 110 18.00 -4.78 -0.70
CA PRO A 110 18.64 -5.15 0.55
C PRO A 110 18.13 -4.28 1.70
N GLY A 111 17.85 -4.92 2.84
CA GLY A 111 17.47 -4.25 4.08
C GLY A 111 15.96 -4.09 4.27
N THR A 112 15.62 -3.32 5.30
CA THR A 112 14.26 -3.06 5.75
C THR A 112 14.07 -1.56 5.96
N ARG A 113 12.82 -1.12 6.07
CA ARG A 113 12.45 0.26 6.42
C ARG A 113 11.43 0.26 7.53
N ILE A 114 11.56 1.18 8.47
CA ILE A 114 10.48 1.45 9.44
C ILE A 114 9.45 2.37 8.77
N ILE A 115 8.20 1.94 8.73
CA ILE A 115 7.07 2.80 8.41
C ILE A 115 6.28 3.12 9.68
N GLU A 116 5.69 4.31 9.74
CA GLU A 116 4.77 4.67 10.81
C GLU A 116 3.36 4.20 10.46
N TRP A 117 2.88 3.19 11.17
CA TRP A 117 1.50 2.77 11.11
C TRP A 117 0.63 3.66 12.02
N PRO A 118 -0.68 3.82 11.75
CA PRO A 118 -1.55 4.63 12.59
C PRO A 118 -1.40 4.36 14.09
N GLU A 119 -1.52 5.44 14.86
CA GLU A 119 -1.30 5.49 16.32
C GLU A 119 0.18 5.41 16.75
N GLY A 120 1.10 5.78 15.85
CA GLY A 120 2.54 5.86 16.15
C GLY A 120 3.15 4.49 16.38
N ARG A 121 2.70 3.49 15.60
CA ARG A 121 3.19 2.13 15.67
C ARG A 121 4.23 1.92 14.59
N PRO A 122 5.53 1.92 14.92
CA PRO A 122 6.57 1.64 13.94
C PRO A 122 6.47 0.17 13.51
N VAL A 123 6.47 -0.06 12.21
CA VAL A 123 6.48 -1.41 11.61
C VAL A 123 7.68 -1.51 10.69
N GLU A 124 8.51 -2.54 10.92
CA GLU A 124 9.63 -2.86 10.04
C GLU A 124 9.14 -3.62 8.81
N THR A 125 9.32 -3.06 7.62
CA THR A 125 8.91 -3.66 6.36
C THR A 125 10.10 -4.02 5.50
N LEU A 126 9.92 -5.01 4.61
CA LEU A 126 10.79 -5.14 3.45
C LEU A 126 10.65 -3.90 2.56
N VAL A 127 11.62 -3.71 1.67
CA VAL A 127 11.57 -2.67 0.64
C VAL A 127 11.68 -3.34 -0.71
N SER A 128 10.73 -3.09 -1.58
CA SER A 128 10.77 -3.52 -2.97
C SER A 128 10.78 -2.34 -3.91
N GLN A 129 11.50 -2.45 -5.01
CA GLN A 129 11.50 -1.46 -6.07
C GLN A 129 10.66 -1.96 -7.23
N TYR A 130 9.71 -1.14 -7.65
CA TYR A 130 8.94 -1.32 -8.87
C TYR A 130 9.44 -0.33 -9.93
N VAL A 131 9.72 -0.83 -11.13
CA VAL A 131 10.06 0.01 -12.30
C VAL A 131 9.22 -0.44 -13.48
N ALA A 132 8.44 0.49 -14.05
CA ALA A 132 7.70 0.25 -15.27
C ALA A 132 8.38 0.94 -16.45
N TYR A 133 8.44 0.23 -17.57
CA TYR A 133 8.90 0.73 -18.85
C TYR A 133 7.79 0.62 -19.89
N LEU A 134 7.50 1.72 -20.59
CA LEU A 134 6.60 1.78 -21.74
C LEU A 134 7.39 2.26 -22.96
N ASP A 135 7.35 1.50 -24.06
CA ASP A 135 8.14 1.76 -25.27
C ASP A 135 9.64 1.97 -24.97
N GLY A 136 10.16 1.17 -24.02
CA GLY A 136 11.56 1.22 -23.59
C GLY A 136 11.94 2.43 -22.72
N ARG A 137 10.98 3.29 -22.34
CA ARG A 137 11.19 4.45 -21.47
C ARG A 137 10.63 4.19 -20.08
N ILE A 138 11.29 4.73 -19.06
CA ILE A 138 10.77 4.67 -17.69
C ILE A 138 9.47 5.48 -17.64
N GLU A 139 8.39 4.80 -17.28
CA GLU A 139 7.08 5.39 -17.06
C GLU A 139 6.85 5.64 -15.55
N GLU A 140 7.31 4.71 -14.71
CA GLU A 140 7.13 4.78 -13.26
C GLU A 140 8.32 4.15 -12.51
N VAL A 141 8.64 4.74 -11.35
CA VAL A 141 9.53 4.15 -10.35
C VAL A 141 8.89 4.34 -8.97
N ALA A 142 8.72 3.25 -8.24
CA ALA A 142 8.18 3.26 -6.89
C ALA A 142 9.03 2.40 -5.94
N LEU A 143 8.95 2.75 -4.65
CA LEU A 143 9.39 1.89 -3.56
C LEU A 143 8.15 1.46 -2.79
N ASP A 144 7.88 0.16 -2.80
CA ASP A 144 6.77 -0.47 -2.09
C ASP A 144 7.28 -1.18 -0.83
#